data_AF-A0A7Y2C0L4-F1
#
_entry.id   AF-A0A7Y2C0L4-F1
#
_cell.length_a   1.000
_cell.length_b   1.000
_cell.length_c   1.000
_cell.angle_alpha   90.00
_cell.angle_beta   90.00
_cell.angle_gamma   90.00
#
_symmetry.space_group_name_H-M   'P 1'
#
loop_
_entity.id
_entity.type
_entity.pdbx_description
1 polymer ?
#
loop_
_entity_poly.entity_id
_entity_poly.type
_entity_poly.pdbx_seq_one_letter_code
_entity_poly.pdbx_strand_id
1 'polypeptide(L)'
;MKYALLGSFLFLLGACQISPCGINKTSFLAKHDHLVDKAKENRDRWEDKDWEASDKKMKEFAENCYEQYEDDLTNKEASRFWTRTASYYVTRYGKGFVKELGRDESEIADILEKGIESVSENPEEFLREILRENGGAEIKEALNELGDELKDLGKELDKWLNE
;
A
#
# COMPACT_ATOMS: atom_id res chain seq x y z
N MET A 1 -41.86 26.07 40.79
CA MET A 1 -41.24 25.86 39.46
C MET A 1 -39.77 25.58 39.70
N LYS A 2 -39.35 24.35 39.45
CA LYS A 2 -38.02 23.81 39.78
C LYS A 2 -37.05 24.28 38.69
N TYR A 3 -36.01 25.01 39.08
CA TYR A 3 -34.94 25.40 38.16
C TYR A 3 -34.25 24.11 37.69
N ALA A 4 -34.43 23.79 36.41
CA ALA A 4 -33.75 22.69 35.76
C ALA A 4 -32.26 23.02 35.72
N LEU A 5 -31.51 22.21 36.45
CA LEU A 5 -30.07 22.19 36.57
C LEU A 5 -29.39 21.85 35.23
N LEU A 6 -28.19 22.41 35.08
CA LEU A 6 -27.03 21.80 34.39
C LEU A 6 -27.21 21.54 32.88
N GLY A 7 -27.24 22.63 32.11
CA GLY A 7 -26.93 22.58 30.68
C GLY A 7 -25.42 22.75 30.42
N SER A 8 -24.88 21.87 29.58
CA SER A 8 -23.61 22.00 28.87
C SER A 8 -22.31 21.94 29.66
N PHE A 9 -21.88 20.72 30.02
CA PHE A 9 -20.46 20.42 30.16
C PHE A 9 -20.17 18.94 29.85
N LEU A 10 -20.36 18.49 28.60
CA LEU A 10 -19.86 17.18 28.15
C LEU A 10 -19.99 17.01 26.63
N PHE A 11 -19.22 17.77 25.85
CA PHE A 11 -18.98 17.48 24.42
C PHE A 11 -17.58 17.96 24.02
N LEU A 12 -16.55 17.42 24.69
CA LEU A 12 -15.15 17.56 24.28
C LEU A 12 -14.40 16.22 24.44
N LEU A 13 -15.06 15.10 24.12
CA LEU A 13 -14.30 13.92 23.72
C LEU A 13 -13.89 14.17 22.27
N GLY A 14 -12.73 14.80 22.14
CA GLY A 14 -12.08 15.08 20.88
C GLY A 14 -12.10 13.84 19.99
N ALA A 15 -12.58 14.04 18.78
CA ALA A 15 -12.19 13.21 17.66
C ALA A 15 -10.66 13.25 17.61
N CYS A 16 -10.03 12.28 18.29
CA CYS A 16 -8.68 11.88 17.99
C CYS A 16 -8.78 11.27 16.59
N GLN A 17 -8.83 12.12 15.56
CA GLN A 17 -8.56 11.73 14.19
C GLN A 17 -7.09 11.33 14.21
N ILE A 18 -6.82 10.10 14.64
CA ILE A 18 -5.53 9.47 14.48
C ILE A 18 -5.32 9.48 12.98
N SER A 19 -4.45 10.39 12.52
CA SER A 19 -4.11 10.55 11.11
C SER A 19 -3.88 9.15 10.51
N PRO A 20 -4.47 8.84 9.33
CA PRO A 20 -4.26 7.56 8.68
C PRO A 20 -2.75 7.27 8.52
N CYS A 21 -1.97 8.31 8.27
CA CYS A 21 -0.52 8.27 8.11
C CYS A 21 0.26 7.98 9.41
N GLY A 22 -0.35 8.13 10.58
CA GLY A 22 0.37 8.00 11.85
C GLY A 22 1.02 9.31 12.29
N ILE A 23 1.79 9.23 13.38
CA ILE A 23 2.42 10.40 14.03
C ILE A 23 3.92 10.53 13.67
N ASN A 24 4.50 9.51 13.05
CA ASN A 24 5.89 9.44 12.64
C ASN A 24 6.07 8.28 11.64
N LYS A 25 7.23 8.22 10.97
CA LYS A 25 7.54 7.18 9.97
C LYS A 25 7.38 5.75 10.48
N THR A 26 7.69 5.49 11.75
CA THR A 26 7.56 4.15 12.35
C THR A 26 6.09 3.75 12.46
N SER A 27 5.23 4.65 12.93
CA SER A 27 3.78 4.40 13.00
C SER A 27 3.16 4.31 11.61
N PHE A 28 3.64 5.07 10.64
CA PHE A 28 3.21 5.00 9.24
C PHE A 28 3.45 3.60 8.67
N LEU A 29 4.72 3.16 8.69
CA LEU A 29 5.12 1.86 8.16
C LEU A 29 4.36 0.73 8.86
N ALA A 30 4.27 0.76 10.19
CA ALA A 30 3.56 -0.28 10.95
C ALA A 30 2.07 -0.39 10.58
N LYS A 31 1.39 0.74 10.35
CA LYS A 31 -0.02 0.74 9.94
C LYS A 31 -0.19 0.21 8.52
N HIS A 32 0.68 0.63 7.61
CA HIS A 32 0.73 0.11 6.24
C HIS A 32 0.93 -1.40 6.25
N ASP A 33 1.94 -1.89 6.96
CA ASP A 33 2.25 -3.33 7.03
C ASP A 33 1.08 -4.15 7.55
N HIS A 34 0.43 -3.66 8.59
CA HIS A 34 -0.72 -4.32 9.19
C HIS A 34 -1.92 -4.37 8.24
N LEU A 35 -2.11 -3.39 7.35
CA LEU A 35 -3.11 -3.47 6.29
C LEU A 35 -2.78 -4.62 5.32
N VAL A 36 -1.52 -4.70 4.88
CA VAL A 36 -1.05 -5.75 3.96
C VAL A 36 -1.20 -7.14 4.59
N ASP A 37 -0.80 -7.31 5.85
CA ASP A 37 -0.93 -8.59 6.56
C ASP A 37 -2.40 -8.99 6.70
N LYS A 38 -3.27 -8.05 7.06
CA LYS A 38 -4.72 -8.30 7.11
C LYS A 38 -5.29 -8.74 5.77
N ALA A 39 -4.83 -8.15 4.67
CA ALA A 39 -5.27 -8.54 3.33
C ALA A 39 -4.85 -9.96 2.99
N LYS A 40 -3.61 -10.34 3.32
CA LYS A 40 -3.11 -11.70 3.12
C LYS A 40 -3.89 -12.72 3.95
N GLU A 41 -4.07 -12.45 5.23
CA GLU A 41 -4.77 -13.35 6.16
C GLU A 41 -6.25 -13.55 5.82
N ASN A 42 -6.86 -12.59 5.12
CA ASN A 42 -8.28 -12.60 4.79
C ASN A 42 -8.54 -12.70 3.28
N ARG A 43 -7.53 -13.06 2.48
CA ARG A 43 -7.64 -13.13 1.03
C ARG A 43 -8.89 -13.86 0.55
N ASP A 44 -9.15 -15.04 1.13
CA ASP A 44 -10.28 -15.91 0.75
C ASP A 44 -11.56 -15.63 1.56
N ARG A 45 -11.54 -14.63 2.45
CA ARG A 45 -12.64 -14.30 3.38
C ARG A 45 -13.26 -12.93 3.14
N TRP A 46 -12.50 -11.99 2.60
CA TRP A 46 -12.98 -10.64 2.32
C TRP A 46 -13.93 -10.62 1.14
N GLU A 47 -15.02 -9.89 1.32
CA GLU A 47 -15.96 -9.56 0.25
C GLU A 47 -15.54 -8.24 -0.43
N ASP A 48 -16.15 -7.92 -1.56
CA ASP A 48 -15.83 -6.72 -2.35
C ASP A 48 -15.85 -5.43 -1.50
N LYS A 49 -16.78 -5.30 -0.56
CA LYS A 49 -16.84 -4.12 0.34
C LYS A 49 -15.62 -4.00 1.27
N ASP A 50 -15.09 -5.13 1.74
CA ASP A 50 -13.93 -5.17 2.65
C ASP A 50 -12.66 -4.80 1.88
N TRP A 51 -12.61 -5.32 0.66
CA TRP A 51 -11.65 -4.97 -0.35
C TRP A 51 -11.71 -3.47 -0.66
N GLU A 52 -12.83 -2.90 -1.10
CA GLU A 52 -12.98 -1.47 -1.39
C GLU A 52 -12.55 -0.57 -0.23
N ALA A 53 -12.94 -0.92 1.01
CA ALA A 53 -12.55 -0.18 2.19
C ALA A 53 -11.03 -0.24 2.45
N SER A 54 -10.39 -1.33 2.05
CA SER A 54 -8.94 -1.52 2.17
C SER A 54 -8.18 -0.83 1.04
N ASP A 55 -8.70 -0.81 -0.17
CA ASP A 55 -8.11 -0.08 -1.31
C ASP A 55 -8.04 1.40 -1.03
N LYS A 56 -9.12 1.98 -0.48
CA LYS A 56 -9.13 3.39 -0.07
C LYS A 56 -8.02 3.70 0.93
N LYS A 57 -7.72 2.78 1.85
CA LYS A 57 -6.62 2.95 2.81
C LYS A 57 -5.26 2.75 2.15
N MET A 58 -5.13 1.79 1.23
CA MET A 58 -3.87 1.57 0.51
C MET A 58 -3.51 2.77 -0.34
N LYS A 59 -4.50 3.34 -1.06
CA LYS A 59 -4.35 4.57 -1.82
C LYS A 59 -3.92 5.73 -0.93
N GLU A 60 -4.59 5.93 0.20
CA GLU A 60 -4.19 6.95 1.18
C GLU A 60 -2.72 6.77 1.65
N PHE A 61 -2.27 5.53 1.87
CA PHE A 61 -0.88 5.28 2.22
C PHE A 61 0.09 5.63 1.10
N ALA A 62 -0.20 5.23 -0.14
CA ALA A 62 0.70 5.39 -1.29
C ALA A 62 0.76 6.83 -1.83
N GLU A 63 -0.37 7.54 -1.83
CA GLU A 63 -0.48 8.88 -2.43
C GLU A 63 -0.24 9.97 -1.39
N ASN A 64 -0.85 9.89 -0.21
CA ASN A 64 -0.88 11.01 0.74
C ASN A 64 0.11 10.83 1.89
N CYS A 65 0.25 9.60 2.42
CA CYS A 65 1.10 9.36 3.58
C CYS A 65 2.56 9.14 3.22
N TYR A 66 2.86 8.54 2.07
CA TYR A 66 4.24 8.29 1.65
C TYR A 66 4.98 9.61 1.44
N GLU A 67 4.38 10.58 0.72
CA GLU A 67 4.98 11.91 0.47
C GLU A 67 5.37 12.64 1.77
N GLN A 68 4.59 12.46 2.84
CA GLN A 68 4.88 13.09 4.14
C GLN A 68 6.14 12.54 4.83
N TYR A 69 6.55 11.31 4.51
CA TYR A 69 7.66 10.64 5.19
C TYR A 69 8.80 10.26 4.25
N GLU A 70 8.65 10.44 2.93
CA GLU A 70 9.60 9.99 1.90
C GLU A 70 11.05 10.39 2.23
N ASP A 71 11.27 11.66 2.54
CA ASP A 71 12.60 12.19 2.87
C ASP A 71 13.18 11.61 4.19
N ASP A 72 12.33 11.13 5.09
CA ASP A 72 12.71 10.54 6.37
C ASP A 72 12.93 9.01 6.29
N LEU A 73 12.52 8.37 5.20
CA LEU A 73 12.67 6.93 5.00
C LEU A 73 14.10 6.60 4.53
N THR A 74 14.68 5.56 5.13
CA THR A 74 15.87 4.93 4.56
C THR A 74 15.49 4.19 3.27
N ASN A 75 16.46 3.98 2.36
CA ASN A 75 16.24 3.18 1.14
C ASN A 75 15.61 1.80 1.44
N LYS A 76 15.98 1.18 2.56
CA LYS A 76 15.42 -0.11 3.00
C LYS A 76 13.96 0.01 3.43
N GLU A 77 13.58 1.10 4.09
CA GLU A 77 12.21 1.35 4.52
C GLU A 77 11.31 1.68 3.31
N ALA A 78 11.78 2.52 2.39
CA ALA A 78 11.08 2.82 1.14
C ALA A 78 10.89 1.56 0.26
N SER A 79 11.96 0.77 0.09
CA SER A 79 11.90 -0.52 -0.61
C SER A 79 10.86 -1.46 -0.01
N ARG A 80 10.87 -1.59 1.33
CA ARG A 80 9.92 -2.43 2.05
C ARG A 80 8.48 -1.94 1.88
N PHE A 81 8.27 -0.62 1.89
CA PHE A 81 6.96 -0.03 1.66
C PHE A 81 6.42 -0.45 0.29
N TRP A 82 7.13 -0.10 -0.80
CA TRP A 82 6.67 -0.39 -2.16
C TRP A 82 6.55 -1.88 -2.46
N THR A 83 7.47 -2.70 -1.94
CA THR A 83 7.38 -4.16 -2.05
C THR A 83 6.10 -4.70 -1.42
N ARG A 84 5.73 -4.17 -0.25
CA ARG A 84 4.51 -4.60 0.46
C ARG A 84 3.24 -4.02 -0.17
N THR A 85 3.32 -2.82 -0.75
CA THR A 85 2.24 -2.24 -1.57
C THR A 85 1.95 -3.10 -2.81
N ALA A 86 2.99 -3.48 -3.57
CA ALA A 86 2.84 -4.41 -4.68
C ALA A 86 2.24 -5.76 -4.22
N SER A 87 2.73 -6.29 -3.10
CA SER A 87 2.21 -7.53 -2.52
C SER A 87 0.73 -7.45 -2.16
N TYR A 88 0.22 -6.30 -1.72
CA TYR A 88 -1.19 -6.09 -1.47
C TYR A 88 -2.02 -6.21 -2.74
N TYR A 89 -1.62 -5.51 -3.81
CA TYR A 89 -2.33 -5.54 -5.08
C TYR A 89 -2.28 -6.92 -5.76
N VAL A 90 -1.16 -7.63 -5.66
CA VAL A 90 -1.08 -9.04 -6.09
C VAL A 90 -2.01 -9.93 -5.26
N THR A 91 -2.10 -9.70 -3.94
CA THR A 91 -3.02 -10.49 -3.08
C THR A 91 -4.47 -10.33 -3.52
N ARG A 92 -4.85 -9.09 -3.85
CA ARG A 92 -6.22 -8.73 -4.27
C ARG A 92 -6.55 -9.17 -5.69
N TYR A 93 -5.71 -8.81 -6.64
CA TYR A 93 -6.00 -8.89 -8.08
C TYR A 93 -5.28 -10.06 -8.77
N GLY A 94 -4.36 -10.73 -8.06
CA GLY A 94 -3.63 -11.90 -8.55
C GLY A 94 -2.82 -11.62 -9.81
N LYS A 95 -2.80 -12.62 -10.72
CA LYS A 95 -2.08 -12.56 -12.00
C LYS A 95 -2.54 -11.41 -12.90
N GLY A 96 -3.76 -10.90 -12.73
CA GLY A 96 -4.28 -9.77 -13.53
C GLY A 96 -3.47 -8.49 -13.31
N PHE A 97 -3.15 -8.21 -12.05
CA PHE A 97 -2.33 -7.04 -11.70
C PHE A 97 -0.86 -7.19 -12.13
N VAL A 98 -0.28 -8.38 -11.99
CA VAL A 98 1.09 -8.63 -12.46
C VAL A 98 1.21 -8.44 -13.97
N LYS A 99 0.19 -8.90 -14.72
CA LYS A 99 0.15 -8.67 -16.17
C LYS A 99 0.10 -7.19 -16.51
N GLU A 100 -0.68 -6.40 -15.77
CA GLU A 100 -0.83 -4.96 -16.05
C GLU A 100 0.45 -4.19 -15.72
N LEU A 101 1.09 -4.46 -14.56
CA LEU A 101 2.43 -3.96 -14.26
C LEU A 101 3.45 -4.37 -15.33
N GLY A 102 3.31 -5.57 -15.90
CA GLY A 102 4.19 -6.08 -16.93
C GLY A 102 3.92 -5.60 -18.36
N ARG A 103 3.03 -4.61 -18.58
CA ARG A 103 2.71 -4.13 -19.95
C ARG A 103 3.65 -3.07 -20.46
N ASP A 104 4.31 -2.35 -19.58
CA ASP A 104 5.26 -1.31 -19.98
C ASP A 104 6.59 -1.95 -20.39
N GLU A 105 7.33 -1.31 -21.30
CA GLU A 105 8.66 -1.78 -21.76
C GLU A 105 9.76 -1.50 -20.71
N SER A 106 9.47 -1.72 -19.42
CA SER A 106 10.43 -1.55 -18.32
C SER A 106 11.16 -2.86 -18.02
N GLU A 107 12.36 -2.76 -17.43
CA GLU A 107 13.10 -3.95 -16.99
C GLU A 107 12.34 -4.71 -15.90
N ILE A 108 11.48 -4.02 -15.15
CA ILE A 108 10.62 -4.58 -14.11
C ILE A 108 9.54 -5.46 -14.74
N ALA A 109 8.95 -5.05 -15.86
CA ALA A 109 7.92 -5.79 -16.57
C ALA A 109 8.42 -7.16 -17.06
N ASP A 110 9.59 -7.19 -17.69
CA ASP A 110 10.25 -8.42 -18.16
C ASP A 110 10.51 -9.43 -17.04
N ILE A 111 10.85 -8.92 -15.85
CA ILE A 111 11.12 -9.73 -14.66
C ILE A 111 9.80 -10.24 -14.05
N LEU A 112 8.79 -9.39 -13.95
CA LEU A 112 7.46 -9.75 -13.43
C LEU A 112 6.77 -10.78 -14.32
N GLU A 113 6.90 -10.69 -15.64
CA GLU A 113 6.34 -11.66 -16.58
C GLU A 113 6.95 -13.05 -16.39
N LYS A 114 8.30 -13.13 -16.30
CA LYS A 114 9.03 -14.39 -16.08
C LYS A 114 8.74 -15.01 -14.72
N GLY A 115 8.43 -14.19 -13.72
CA GLY A 115 8.21 -14.60 -12.33
C GLY A 115 6.75 -14.67 -11.88
N ILE A 116 5.78 -14.50 -12.78
CA ILE A 116 4.37 -14.27 -12.42
C ILE A 116 3.75 -15.32 -11.48
N GLU A 117 4.20 -16.57 -11.56
CA GLU A 117 3.76 -17.63 -10.64
C GLU A 117 4.34 -17.44 -9.25
N SER A 118 5.66 -17.22 -9.16
CA SER A 118 6.36 -16.93 -7.90
C SER A 118 5.87 -15.63 -7.24
N VAL A 119 5.59 -14.59 -8.03
CA VAL A 119 4.95 -13.34 -7.57
C VAL A 119 3.61 -13.62 -6.92
N SER A 120 2.79 -14.48 -7.54
CA SER A 120 1.44 -14.77 -7.07
C SER A 120 1.43 -15.60 -5.78
N GLU A 121 2.43 -16.46 -5.60
CA GLU A 121 2.55 -17.33 -4.43
C GLU A 121 3.23 -16.63 -3.25
N ASN A 122 4.35 -15.94 -3.49
CA ASN A 122 5.07 -15.18 -2.46
C ASN A 122 5.64 -13.86 -2.99
N PRO A 123 4.77 -12.83 -3.14
CA PRO A 123 5.17 -11.57 -3.77
C PRO A 123 6.31 -10.85 -3.05
N GLU A 124 6.37 -10.96 -1.71
CA GLU A 124 7.44 -10.33 -0.94
C GLU A 124 8.80 -11.01 -1.12
N GLU A 125 8.82 -12.34 -1.22
CA GLU A 125 10.06 -13.09 -1.44
C GLU A 125 10.57 -12.87 -2.86
N PHE A 126 9.68 -12.96 -3.85
CA PHE A 126 10.02 -12.70 -5.25
C PHE A 126 10.64 -11.31 -5.45
N LEU A 127 10.00 -10.25 -4.92
CA LEU A 127 10.54 -8.90 -5.02
C LEU A 127 11.87 -8.75 -4.27
N ARG A 128 12.05 -9.42 -3.12
CA ARG A 128 13.34 -9.44 -2.42
C ARG A 128 14.43 -10.14 -3.21
N GLU A 129 14.11 -11.21 -3.94
CA GLU A 129 15.07 -11.91 -4.79
C GLU A 129 15.55 -11.03 -5.94
N ILE A 130 14.63 -10.32 -6.61
CA ILE A 130 14.99 -9.33 -7.65
C ILE A 130 15.92 -8.27 -7.10
N LEU A 131 15.57 -7.71 -5.94
CA LEU A 131 16.38 -6.70 -5.27
C LEU A 131 17.75 -7.25 -4.84
N ARG A 132 17.87 -8.54 -4.52
CA ARG A 132 19.14 -9.16 -4.14
C ARG A 132 20.03 -9.42 -5.35
N GLU A 133 19.45 -9.77 -6.50
CA GLU A 133 20.18 -10.09 -7.73
C GLU A 133 20.64 -8.85 -8.50
N ASN A 134 19.92 -7.73 -8.41
CA ASN A 134 20.17 -6.51 -9.19
C ASN A 134 20.88 -5.34 -8.43
N GLY A 135 21.54 -5.60 -7.30
CA GLY A 135 22.60 -4.74 -6.74
C GLY A 135 22.36 -3.21 -6.54
N GLY A 136 22.04 -2.82 -5.30
CA GLY A 136 22.45 -1.55 -4.65
C GLY A 136 21.90 -0.20 -5.17
N ALA A 137 22.28 0.23 -6.38
CA ALA A 137 22.00 1.57 -6.92
C ALA A 137 20.86 1.57 -7.95
N GLU A 138 20.86 0.60 -8.87
CA GLU A 138 19.79 0.35 -9.85
C GLU A 138 18.48 -0.02 -9.15
N ILE A 139 18.59 -0.67 -7.98
CA ILE A 139 17.46 -0.95 -7.09
C ILE A 139 16.68 0.31 -6.71
N LYS A 140 17.35 1.44 -6.45
CA LYS A 140 16.64 2.65 -6.02
C LYS A 140 15.84 3.24 -7.17
N GLU A 141 16.40 3.21 -8.38
CA GLU A 141 15.70 3.61 -9.59
C GLU A 141 14.54 2.66 -9.89
N ALA A 142 14.77 1.35 -9.88
CA ALA A 142 13.71 0.36 -10.10
C ALA A 142 12.59 0.41 -9.03
N LEU A 143 12.92 0.75 -7.77
CA LEU A 143 11.92 0.92 -6.73
C LEU A 143 11.16 2.24 -6.82
N ASN A 144 11.82 3.30 -7.28
CA ASN A 144 11.16 4.56 -7.57
C ASN A 144 10.25 4.41 -8.78
N GLU A 145 10.72 3.73 -9.83
CA GLU A 145 9.95 3.38 -11.02
C GLU A 145 8.75 2.50 -10.65
N LEU A 146 8.94 1.42 -9.88
CA LEU A 146 7.84 0.63 -9.34
C LEU A 146 6.90 1.48 -8.48
N GLY A 147 7.43 2.39 -7.65
CA GLY A 147 6.63 3.28 -6.82
C GLY A 147 5.77 4.24 -7.65
N ASP A 148 6.32 4.79 -8.73
CA ASP A 148 5.65 5.69 -9.65
C ASP A 148 4.62 4.94 -10.51
N GLU A 149 4.98 3.76 -11.05
CA GLU A 149 4.05 2.83 -11.72
C GLU A 149 2.89 2.45 -10.80
N LEU A 150 3.15 2.15 -9.52
CA LEU A 150 2.11 1.81 -8.54
C LEU A 150 1.23 3.01 -8.17
N LYS A 151 1.79 4.22 -8.08
CA LYS A 151 1.02 5.45 -7.88
C LYS A 151 0.13 5.73 -9.09
N ASP A 152 0.64 5.53 -10.30
CA ASP A 152 -0.10 5.76 -11.53
C ASP A 152 -1.18 4.68 -11.75
N LEU A 153 -0.87 3.41 -11.49
CA LEU A 153 -1.87 2.34 -11.41
C LEU A 153 -2.91 2.59 -10.32
N GLY A 154 -2.52 3.19 -9.19
CA GLY A 154 -3.46 3.62 -8.15
C GLY A 154 -4.50 4.64 -8.67
N LYS A 155 -4.07 5.57 -9.54
CA LYS A 155 -4.96 6.54 -10.22
C LYS A 155 -5.82 5.87 -11.28
N GLU A 156 -5.32 4.85 -11.97
CA GLU A 156 -6.09 4.10 -12.98
C GLU A 156 -7.09 3.12 -12.36
N LEU A 157 -6.72 2.44 -11.27
CA LEU A 157 -7.62 1.59 -10.49
C LEU A 157 -8.80 2.38 -9.93
N ASP A 158 -8.62 3.66 -9.60
CA ASP A 158 -9.71 4.56 -9.21
C ASP A 158 -10.75 4.76 -10.32
N LYS A 159 -10.37 4.66 -11.59
CA LYS A 159 -11.33 4.66 -12.70
C LYS A 159 -12.08 3.34 -12.79
N TRP A 160 -11.36 2.23 -12.60
CA TRP A 160 -11.91 0.87 -12.67
C TRP A 160 -12.88 0.53 -11.53
N LEU A 161 -12.65 1.07 -10.33
CA LEU A 161 -13.50 0.86 -9.15
C LEU A 161 -14.76 1.76 -9.14
N ASN A 162 -14.82 2.75 -10.03
CA ASN A 162 -15.93 3.69 -10.15
C ASN A 162 -16.71 3.56 -11.48
N GLU A 163 -16.39 2.54 -12.29
CA GLU A 163 -17.19 2.07 -13.45
C GLU A 163 -18.03 0.84 -13.06
#